data_AF-A0A9P0A4Q6-F1
#
_entry.id   AF-A0A9P0A4Q6-F1
#
_cell.length_a   1.000
_cell.length_b   1.000
_cell.length_c   1.000
_cell.angle_alpha   90.00
_cell.angle_beta   90.00
_cell.angle_gamma   90.00
#
_symmetry.space_group_name_H-M   'P 1'
#
loop_
_entity.id
_entity.type
_entity.pdbx_description
1 polymer ?
#
loop_
_entity_poly.entity_id
_entity_poly.type
_entity_poly.pdbx_seq_one_letter_code
_entity_poly.pdbx_strand_id
1 'polypeptide(L)'
;RGLLFVGRCLQVVLRHDEYRLAFIKVGGPSTLLKVLASGQVNFQIQYQLMFCLRLLPFNPKFAQKMNKLGVIPILADILSDSVREEVTRIILAVFRVSRKV
;
A
#
# COMPACT_ATOMS: atom_id res chain seq x y z
N ARG A 1 11.90 -4.07 15.87
CA ARG A 1 13.01 -3.76 14.92
C ARG A 1 12.95 -4.58 13.62
N GLY A 2 12.62 -5.88 13.65
CA GLY A 2 12.55 -6.74 12.44
C GLY A 2 11.57 -6.28 11.35
N LEU A 3 10.36 -5.85 11.70
CA LEU A 3 9.34 -5.40 10.73
C LEU A 3 9.77 -4.19 9.88
N LEU A 4 10.62 -3.31 10.43
CA LEU A 4 11.15 -2.16 9.69
C LEU A 4 12.20 -2.58 8.64
N PHE A 5 12.95 -3.64 8.92
CA PHE A 5 13.90 -4.20 7.97
C PHE A 5 13.18 -4.92 6.83
N VAL A 6 12.18 -5.74 7.17
CA VAL A 6 11.34 -6.43 6.19
C VAL A 6 10.62 -5.43 5.28
N GLY A 7 10.10 -4.33 5.83
CA GLY A 7 9.49 -3.25 5.05
C GLY A 7 10.47 -2.65 4.03
N ARG A 8 11.71 -2.35 4.41
CA ARG A 8 12.73 -1.81 3.49
C ARG A 8 13.15 -2.81 2.41
N CYS A 9 13.33 -4.08 2.76
CA CYS A 9 13.60 -5.13 1.76
C CYS A 9 12.45 -5.24 0.76
N LEU A 10 11.21 -5.21 1.25
CA LEU A 10 10.02 -5.25 0.41
C LEU A 10 9.95 -4.05 -0.54
N GLN A 11 10.36 -2.85 -0.10
CA GLN A 11 10.43 -1.67 -0.96
C GLN A 11 11.42 -1.84 -2.11
N VAL A 12 12.57 -2.48 -1.88
CA VAL A 12 13.57 -2.76 -2.93
C VAL A 12 13.02 -3.79 -3.92
N VAL A 13 12.41 -4.87 -3.42
CA VAL A 13 11.80 -5.92 -4.24
C VAL A 13 10.65 -5.36 -5.10
N LEU A 14 9.79 -4.53 -4.50
CA LEU A 14 8.68 -3.87 -5.19
C LEU A 14 9.12 -2.74 -6.14
N ARG A 15 10.42 -2.45 -6.31
CA ARG A 15 10.89 -1.60 -7.42
C ARG A 15 10.89 -2.34 -8.75
N HIS A 16 10.98 -3.66 -8.73
CA HIS A 16 11.04 -4.50 -9.91
C HIS A 16 9.64 -5.03 -10.26
N ASP A 17 9.22 -4.85 -11.52
CA ASP A 17 7.84 -5.13 -11.95
C ASP A 17 7.48 -6.63 -11.87
N GLU A 18 8.45 -7.50 -12.15
CA GLU A 18 8.37 -8.96 -12.03
C GLU A 18 7.98 -9.44 -10.63
N TYR A 19 8.51 -8.82 -9.57
CA TYR A 19 8.17 -9.19 -8.19
C TYR A 19 6.85 -8.57 -7.72
N ARG A 20 6.42 -7.44 -8.29
CA ARG A 20 5.09 -6.86 -8.00
C ARG A 20 3.97 -7.82 -8.39
N LEU A 21 4.11 -8.46 -9.56
CA LEU A 21 3.15 -9.45 -10.06
C LEU A 21 3.02 -10.65 -9.11
N ALA A 22 4.16 -11.20 -8.69
CA ALA A 22 4.19 -12.30 -7.72
C ALA A 22 3.57 -11.88 -6.38
N PHE A 23 3.90 -10.67 -5.88
CA PHE A 23 3.38 -10.13 -4.62
C PHE A 23 1.86 -9.95 -4.63
N ILE A 24 1.28 -9.50 -5.75
CA ILE A 24 -0.17 -9.40 -5.91
C ILE A 24 -0.82 -10.78 -6.04
N LYS A 25 -0.17 -11.70 -6.77
CA LYS A 25 -0.68 -13.07 -6.96
C LYS A 25 -0.80 -13.82 -5.64
N VAL A 26 0.10 -13.57 -4.68
CA VAL A 26 0.02 -14.13 -3.32
C VAL A 26 -0.89 -13.34 -2.38
N GLY A 27 -1.58 -12.31 -2.84
CA GLY A 27 -2.48 -11.50 -2.02
C GLY A 27 -1.77 -10.57 -1.04
N GLY A 28 -0.50 -10.24 -1.29
CA GLY A 28 0.32 -9.36 -0.45
C GLY A 28 -0.33 -8.02 -0.09
N PRO A 29 -0.94 -7.28 -1.05
CA PRO A 29 -1.60 -6.00 -0.76
C PRO A 29 -2.74 -6.13 0.26
N SER A 30 -3.52 -7.20 0.18
CA SER A 30 -4.62 -7.47 1.12
C SER A 30 -4.09 -7.76 2.52
N THR A 31 -2.97 -8.48 2.63
CA THR A 31 -2.30 -8.72 3.92
C THR A 31 -1.74 -7.43 4.50
N LEU A 32 -1.12 -6.56 3.68
CA LEU A 32 -0.64 -5.25 4.13
C LEU A 32 -1.78 -4.39 4.68
N LEU A 33 -2.92 -4.36 3.99
CA LEU A 33 -4.09 -3.61 4.42
C LEU A 33 -4.68 -4.16 5.72
N LYS A 34 -4.75 -5.49 5.88
CA LYS A 34 -5.19 -6.11 7.14
C LYS A 34 -4.29 -5.72 8.30
N VAL A 35 -2.97 -5.71 8.09
CA VAL A 35 -1.99 -5.30 9.11
C VAL A 35 -2.12 -3.81 9.45
N LEU A 36 -2.37 -2.96 8.45
CA LEU A 36 -2.60 -1.53 8.64
C LEU A 36 -3.92 -1.25 9.38
N ALA A 37 -5.01 -1.91 8.96
CA ALA A 37 -6.33 -1.79 9.57
C ALA A 37 -6.38 -2.38 10.99
N SER A 38 -5.50 -3.33 11.31
CA SER A 38 -5.40 -3.88 12.66
C SER A 38 -4.96 -2.83 13.70
N GLY A 39 -4.33 -1.73 13.30
CA GLY A 39 -3.89 -0.65 14.20
C GLY A 39 -2.76 -1.03 15.18
N GLN A 40 -2.41 -2.32 15.30
CA GLN A 40 -1.41 -2.86 16.23
C GLN A 40 0.04 -2.54 15.84
N VAL A 41 0.26 -1.74 14.80
CA VAL A 41 1.59 -1.44 14.25
C VAL A 41 2.01 -0.02 14.56
N ASN A 42 3.23 0.15 15.08
CA ASN A 42 3.83 1.46 15.32
C ASN A 42 3.81 2.33 14.05
N PHE A 43 3.70 3.65 14.23
CA PHE A 43 3.68 4.63 13.15
C PHE A 43 4.81 4.47 12.11
N GLN A 44 6.02 4.09 12.53
CA GLN A 44 7.12 3.83 11.60
C GLN A 44 6.84 2.65 10.65
N ILE A 45 6.18 1.61 11.14
CA ILE A 45 5.82 0.43 10.35
C ILE A 45 4.64 0.77 9.43
N GLN A 46 3.63 1.47 9.93
CA GLN A 46 2.51 1.95 9.11
C GLN A 46 3.01 2.72 7.89
N TYR A 47 3.96 3.63 8.11
CA TYR A 47 4.57 4.40 7.03
C TYR A 47 5.30 3.52 5.99
N GLN A 48 6.11 2.56 6.46
CA GLN A 48 6.83 1.64 5.57
C GLN A 48 5.88 0.79 4.72
N LEU A 49 4.79 0.29 5.30
CA LEU A 49 3.78 -0.51 4.60
C LEU A 49 2.97 0.34 3.59
N MET A 50 2.61 1.57 3.97
CA MET A 50 1.96 2.54 3.09
C MET A 50 2.82 2.88 1.88
N PHE A 51 4.13 3.05 2.09
CA PHE A 51 5.07 3.28 0.98
C PHE A 51 5.14 2.07 0.04
N CYS A 52 5.13 0.84 0.55
CA CYS A 52 5.05 -0.37 -0.27
C CYS A 52 3.76 -0.40 -1.13
N LEU A 53 2.63 0.00 -0.54
CA LEU A 53 1.35 0.13 -1.26
C LEU A 53 1.40 1.15 -2.39
N ARG A 54 2.14 2.25 -2.23
CA ARG A 54 2.35 3.25 -3.29
C ARG A 54 3.16 2.76 -4.48
N LEU A 55 4.08 1.80 -4.27
CA LEU A 55 4.94 1.28 -5.33
C LEU A 55 4.20 0.29 -6.26
N LEU A 56 3.10 -0.30 -5.81
CA LEU A 56 2.30 -1.29 -6.53
C LEU A 56 1.47 -0.76 -7.72
N PRO A 57 0.75 0.38 -7.64
CA PRO A 57 -0.13 0.84 -8.71
C PRO A 57 0.59 1.43 -9.94
N PHE A 58 1.89 1.20 -10.15
CA PHE A 58 2.60 1.79 -11.30
C PHE A 58 2.04 1.39 -12.68
N ASN A 59 1.22 0.33 -12.76
CA ASN A 59 0.59 -0.13 -14.00
C ASN A 59 -0.95 -0.19 -13.87
N PRO A 60 -1.70 0.34 -14.86
CA PRO A 60 -3.16 0.51 -14.81
C PRO A 60 -3.92 -0.81 -14.60
N LYS A 61 -3.41 -1.94 -15.11
CA LYS A 61 -4.04 -3.25 -14.89
C LYS A 61 -4.03 -3.66 -13.40
N PHE A 62 -3.03 -3.18 -12.63
CA PHE A 62 -2.94 -3.41 -11.20
C PHE A 62 -3.85 -2.47 -10.40
N ALA A 63 -4.01 -1.23 -10.86
CA ALA A 63 -4.92 -0.26 -10.25
C ALA A 63 -6.37 -0.79 -10.26
N GLN A 64 -6.84 -1.37 -11.37
CA GLN A 64 -8.17 -2.02 -11.42
C GLN A 64 -8.31 -3.15 -10.41
N LYS A 65 -7.27 -3.99 -10.27
CA LYS A 65 -7.31 -5.14 -9.36
C LYS A 65 -7.31 -4.71 -7.89
N MET A 66 -6.56 -3.66 -7.55
CA MET A 66 -6.62 -3.02 -6.23
C MET A 66 -7.98 -2.35 -5.96
N ASN A 67 -8.59 -1.72 -6.97
CA ASN A 67 -9.92 -1.13 -6.82
C ASN A 67 -10.96 -2.24 -6.47
N LYS A 68 -10.92 -3.37 -7.18
CA LYS A 68 -11.76 -4.54 -6.88
C LYS A 68 -11.54 -5.15 -5.49
N LEU A 69 -10.37 -4.98 -4.89
CA LEU A 69 -10.04 -5.46 -3.55
C LEU A 69 -10.57 -4.55 -2.43
N GLY A 70 -11.28 -3.46 -2.75
CA GLY A 70 -11.78 -2.53 -1.74
C GLY A 70 -10.68 -1.72 -1.07
N VAL A 71 -9.52 -1.56 -1.73
CA VAL A 71 -8.40 -0.79 -1.16
C VAL A 71 -8.78 0.68 -0.95
N ILE A 72 -9.62 1.25 -1.83
CA ILE A 72 -10.04 2.66 -1.77
C ILE A 72 -10.77 3.02 -0.47
N PRO A 73 -11.87 2.33 -0.07
CA PRO A 73 -12.56 2.65 1.18
C PRO A 73 -11.68 2.43 2.42
N ILE A 74 -10.82 1.40 2.43
CA ILE A 74 -9.88 1.17 3.56
C ILE A 74 -8.87 2.31 3.65
N LEU A 75 -8.31 2.76 2.53
CA LEU A 75 -7.41 3.91 2.52
C LEU A 75 -8.14 5.21 2.89
N ALA A 76 -9.41 5.39 2.50
CA ALA A 76 -10.20 6.56 2.89
C ALA A 76 -10.48 6.59 4.39
N ASP A 77 -10.74 5.43 5.01
CA ASP A 77 -10.91 5.29 6.45
C ASP A 77 -9.61 5.65 7.19
N ILE A 78 -8.48 5.08 6.75
CA ILE A 78 -7.15 5.42 7.27
C ILE A 78 -6.79 6.90 7.05
N LEU A 79 -7.22 7.49 5.92
CA LEU A 79 -7.05 8.92 5.64
C LEU A 79 -7.83 9.79 6.62
N SER A 80 -9.07 9.40 6.94
CA SER A 80 -9.93 10.13 7.86
C SER A 80 -9.36 10.14 9.28
N ASP A 81 -8.66 9.06 9.66
CA ASP A 81 -7.99 8.94 10.97
C ASP A 81 -6.57 9.55 10.97
N SER A 82 -5.89 9.58 9.82
CA SER A 82 -4.51 10.06 9.71
C SER A 82 -4.39 11.58 9.54
N VAL A 83 -3.80 12.23 10.54
CA VAL A 83 -3.40 13.65 10.50
C VAL A 83 -2.07 13.89 9.76
N ARG A 84 -1.44 12.82 9.24
CA ARG A 84 -0.08 12.87 8.68
C ARG A 84 -0.11 13.12 7.17
N GLU A 85 0.42 14.27 6.74
CA GLU A 85 0.53 14.64 5.32
C GLU A 85 1.18 13.56 4.44
N GLU A 86 2.15 12.82 4.98
CA GLU A 86 2.83 11.76 4.25
C GLU A 86 1.90 10.59 3.88
N VAL A 87 0.98 10.25 4.79
CA VAL A 87 -0.05 9.22 4.57
C VAL A 87 -1.07 9.75 3.56
N THR A 88 -1.50 10.99 3.72
CA THR A 88 -2.38 11.69 2.77
C THR A 88 -1.80 11.72 1.36
N ARG A 89 -0.52 12.06 1.19
CA ARG A 89 0.15 12.08 -0.12
C ARG A 89 0.21 10.71 -0.79
N ILE A 90 0.39 9.64 -0.01
CA ILE A 90 0.37 8.25 -0.50
C ILE A 90 -1.03 7.88 -0.96
N ILE A 91 -2.04 8.11 -0.13
CA ILE A 91 -3.43 7.77 -0.42
C ILE A 91 -3.91 8.55 -1.64
N LEU A 92 -3.65 9.86 -1.71
CA LEU A 92 -3.95 10.69 -2.86
C LEU A 92 -3.24 10.22 -4.14
N ALA A 93 -2.02 9.69 -4.04
CA ALA A 93 -1.35 9.10 -5.20
C ALA A 93 -2.00 7.80 -5.67
N VAL A 94 -2.42 6.93 -4.74
CA VAL A 94 -3.18 5.71 -5.07
C VAL A 94 -4.52 6.08 -5.70
N PHE A 95 -5.26 7.04 -5.12
CA PHE A 95 -6.50 7.58 -5.68
C PHE A 95 -6.29 8.18 -7.08
N ARG A 96 -5.24 8.97 -7.27
CA ARG A 96 -4.91 9.59 -8.56
C ARG A 96 -4.58 8.55 -9.63
N VAL A 97 -3.96 7.43 -9.27
CA VAL A 97 -3.73 6.33 -10.19
C VAL A 97 -5.02 5.57 -10.51
N SER A 98 -5.88 5.32 -9.53
CA SER A 98 -7.19 4.70 -9.77
C SER A 98 -8.14 5.55 -10.63
N ARG A 99 -8.03 6.89 -10.59
CA ARG A 99 -8.86 7.81 -11.41
C ARG A 99 -8.41 7.90 -12.88
N LYS A 100 -7.22 7.39 -13.20
CA LYS A 100 -6.64 7.40 -14.56
C LYS A 100 -6.90 6.10 -15.34
N VAL A 101 -7.57 5.14 -14.71
CA VAL A 101 -8.05 3.87 -15.25
C VAL A 101 -9.52 3.98 -15.58
#